data_AF-A0A937MSA6-F1
#
_entry.id   AF-A0A937MSA6-F1
#
_cell.length_a   1.000
_cell.length_b   1.000
_cell.length_c   1.000
_cell.angle_alpha   90.00
_cell.angle_beta   90.00
_cell.angle_gamma   90.00
#
_symmetry.space_group_name_H-M   'P 1'
#
loop_
_entity.id
_entity.type
_entity.pdbx_description
1 polymer ?
#
loop_
_entity_poly.entity_id
_entity_poly.type
_entity_poly.pdbx_seq_one_letter_code
_entity_poly.pdbx_strand_id
1 'polypeptide(L)' 'MEMNDPLRREEKKETSPDRDASGPSSPEPSRPGKDSLLKRMKKVDPKQSEKYKQRTGQ' A
#
# COMPACT_ATOMS: atom_id res chain seq x y z
N MET A 1 1.56 14.08 43.30
CA MET A 1 2.56 13.60 42.33
C MET A 1 1.84 13.32 41.04
N GLU A 2 2.07 14.16 40.04
CA GLU A 2 1.50 14.01 38.70
C GLU A 2 2.11 12.76 38.07
N MET A 3 1.32 11.71 37.87
CA MET A 3 1.77 10.45 37.28
C MET A 3 1.80 10.65 35.76
N ASN A 4 2.99 10.77 35.19
CA ASN A 4 3.15 10.69 33.74
C ASN A 4 2.89 9.24 33.29
N ASP A 5 1.80 9.05 32.56
CA ASP A 5 1.41 7.76 32.00
C ASP A 5 2.42 7.33 30.91
N PRO A 6 3.17 6.22 31.10
CA PRO A 6 4.19 5.77 30.15
C PRO A 6 3.60 5.30 28.81
N LEU A 7 2.27 5.18 28.69
CA LEU A 7 1.56 4.89 27.45
C LEU A 7 1.23 6.13 26.62
N ARG A 8 1.50 7.35 27.14
CA ARG A 8 1.48 8.57 26.33
C ARG A 8 2.67 8.57 25.38
N ARG A 9 2.67 7.64 24.42
CA ARG A 9 3.44 7.72 23.20
C ARG A 9 2.98 9.01 22.54
N GLU A 10 3.76 10.07 22.76
CA GLU A 10 3.62 11.32 22.04
C GLU A 10 3.33 10.97 20.59
N GLU A 11 2.18 11.42 20.11
CA GLU A 11 1.77 11.21 18.74
C GLU A 11 2.84 11.87 17.89
N LYS A 12 3.80 11.05 17.47
CA LYS A 12 4.75 11.41 16.44
C LYS A 12 3.85 11.61 15.23
N LYS A 13 3.42 12.86 15.01
CA LYS A 13 2.88 13.30 13.74
C LYS A 13 3.86 12.76 12.74
N GLU A 14 3.45 11.72 12.03
CA GLU A 14 4.17 11.21 10.90
C GLU A 14 4.35 12.44 10.02
N THR A 15 5.59 12.93 9.95
CA THR A 15 5.96 13.97 9.01
C THR A 15 5.73 13.31 7.66
N SER A 16 4.52 13.48 7.13
CA SER A 16 4.20 13.16 5.76
C SER A 16 5.29 13.82 4.95
N PRO A 17 6.07 13.06 4.16
CA PRO A 17 7.13 13.68 3.38
C PRO A 17 6.48 14.76 2.54
N ASP A 18 7.01 15.96 2.66
CA ASP A 18 6.58 17.14 1.94
C ASP A 18 6.48 16.74 0.46
N ARG A 19 5.24 16.58 -0.03
CA ARG A 19 4.97 16.26 -1.43
C ARG A 19 5.04 17.55 -2.22
N ASP A 20 6.18 18.22 -2.11
CA ASP A 20 6.60 19.26 -3.02
C ASP A 20 6.46 18.70 -4.43
N ALA A 21 5.70 19.41 -5.26
CA ALA A 21 5.19 19.00 -6.56
C ALA A 21 6.29 18.94 -7.65
N SER A 22 7.49 18.49 -7.29
CA SER A 22 8.71 18.41 -8.10
C SER A 22 9.13 16.96 -8.39
N GLY A 23 8.21 16.00 -8.27
CA GLY A 23 8.41 14.60 -8.65
C GLY A 23 7.39 14.15 -9.70
N PRO A 24 7.70 13.13 -10.51
CA PRO A 24 6.73 12.59 -11.46
C PRO A 24 5.45 12.20 -10.71
N SER A 25 4.31 12.66 -11.23
CA SER A 25 3.01 12.38 -10.63
C SER A 25 2.78 10.87 -10.51
N SER A 26 2.09 10.48 -9.44
CA SER A 26 1.74 9.08 -9.20
C SER A 26 1.12 8.49 -10.47
N PRO A 27 1.53 7.29 -10.89
CA PRO A 27 1.09 6.74 -12.14
C PRO A 27 -0.43 6.61 -12.20
N GLU A 28 -1.06 7.33 -13.14
CA GLU A 28 -2.48 7.22 -13.50
C GLU A 28 -2.99 5.76 -13.45
N PRO A 29 -4.09 5.50 -12.73
CA PRO A 29 -4.61 4.15 -12.54
C PRO A 29 -5.13 3.50 -13.82
N SER A 30 -5.46 4.28 -14.84
CA SER A 30 -5.97 3.80 -16.13
C SER A 30 -4.87 3.28 -17.08
N ARG A 31 -3.63 3.07 -16.61
CA ARG A 31 -2.60 2.46 -17.46
C ARG A 31 -3.05 1.07 -17.92
N PRO A 32 -3.08 0.80 -19.24
CA PRO A 32 -3.47 -0.52 -19.74
C PRO A 32 -2.57 -1.59 -19.12
N GLY A 33 -3.17 -2.55 -18.41
CA GLY A 33 -2.46 -3.64 -17.73
C GLY A 33 -2.45 -3.60 -16.20
N LYS A 34 -2.93 -2.51 -15.56
CA LYS A 34 -3.05 -2.43 -14.09
C LYS A 34 -4.03 -3.47 -13.55
N ASP A 35 -5.15 -3.67 -14.24
CA ASP A 35 -6.20 -4.63 -13.87
C ASP A 35 -5.90 -6.08 -14.31
N SER A 36 -4.72 -6.32 -14.88
CA SER A 36 -4.34 -7.61 -15.47
C SER A 36 -3.41 -8.44 -14.60
N LEU A 37 -3.10 -8.01 -13.38
CA LEU A 37 -2.15 -8.71 -12.51
C LEU A 37 -2.59 -10.16 -12.28
N LEU A 38 -3.82 -10.38 -11.81
CA LEU A 38 -4.37 -11.72 -11.57
C LEU A 38 -4.42 -12.57 -12.85
N LYS A 39 -4.77 -11.96 -14.00
CA LYS A 39 -4.77 -12.65 -15.31
C LYS A 39 -3.37 -13.09 -15.72
N ARG A 40 -2.34 -12.26 -15.50
CA ARG A 40 -0.95 -12.60 -15.79
C ARG A 40 -0.40 -13.63 -14.79
N MET A 41 -0.69 -13.45 -13.51
CA MET A 41 -0.34 -14.43 -12.47
C MET A 41 -0.94 -15.78 -12.80
N LYS A 42 -2.21 -15.87 -13.20
CA LYS A 42 -2.83 -17.14 -13.57
C LYS A 42 -2.15 -17.83 -14.76
N LYS A 43 -1.62 -17.08 -15.72
CA LYS A 43 -0.85 -17.64 -16.85
C LYS A 43 0.51 -18.18 -16.42
N VAL A 44 1.18 -17.52 -15.48
CA VAL A 44 2.52 -17.91 -15.00
C VAL A 44 2.42 -19.01 -13.94
N ASP A 45 1.56 -18.82 -12.94
CA ASP A 45 1.28 -19.77 -11.87
C ASP A 45 -0.18 -19.58 -11.36
N PRO A 46 -1.09 -20.49 -11.72
CA PRO A 46 -2.47 -20.48 -11.24
C PRO A 46 -2.60 -20.50 -9.72
N LYS A 47 -1.76 -21.26 -9.01
CA LYS A 47 -1.84 -21.43 -7.55
C LYS A 47 -1.44 -20.14 -6.83
N GLN A 48 -0.44 -19.42 -7.33
CA GLN A 48 -0.06 -18.11 -6.78
C GLN A 48 -1.16 -17.07 -7.00
N SER A 49 -1.85 -17.11 -8.13
CA SER A 49 -2.97 -16.19 -8.38
C SER A 49 -4.09 -16.37 -7.35
N GLU A 50 -4.41 -17.61 -6.99
CA GLU A 50 -5.42 -17.93 -5.98
C GLU A 50 -4.99 -17.51 -4.57
N LYS A 51 -3.75 -17.80 -4.18
CA LYS A 51 -3.19 -17.36 -2.88
C LYS A 51 -3.22 -15.83 -2.74
N TYR A 52 -2.87 -15.12 -3.81
CA TYR A 52 -2.89 -13.66 -3.81
C TYR A 52 -4.30 -13.10 -3.64
N LYS A 53 -5.31 -13.65 -4.33
CA LYS A 53 -6.72 -13.28 -4.13
C LYS A 53 -7.15 -13.47 -2.68
N GLN A 54 -6.89 -14.65 -2.11
CA GLN A 54 -7.24 -14.95 -0.72
C GLN A 54 -6.54 -14.02 0.28
N ARG A 55 -5.28 -13.68 0.02
CA ARG A 55 -4.49 -12.82 0.92
C ARG A 55 -4.86 -11.34 0.82
N THR A 56 -5.18 -10.85 -0.38
CA THR A 56 -5.42 -9.42 -0.64
C THR A 56 -6.88 -9.04 -0.62
N GLY A 57 -7.80 -10.02 -0.63
CA GLY A 57 -9.24 -9.77 -0.75
C GLY A 57 -9.64 -9.25 -2.13
N GLN A 58 -8.78 -9.44 -3.13
CA GLN A 58 -8.97 -9.01 -4.52
C GLN A 58 -9.69 -10.06 -5.36
#